data_AF-X1IG49-F1
#
_entry.id   AF-X1IG49-F1
#
_cell.length_a   1.000
_cell.length_b   1.000
_cell.length_c   1.000
_cell.angle_alpha   90.00
_cell.angle_beta   90.00
_cell.angle_gamma   90.00
#
_symmetry.space_group_name_H-M   'P 1'
#
loop_
_entity.id
_entity.type
_entity.pdbx_description
1 polymer ?
#
loop_
_entity_poly.entity_id
_entity_poly.type
_entity_poly.pdbx_seq_one_letter_code
_entity_poly.pdbx_strand_id
1 'polypeptide(L)'
;YHSMPNIVMPFKLGSPLYLVGKIVQDREAGIQGILNSYPRVIPLVINVENIDSGSFYQMGVQLIDDYDLLEPLVSNITVQAIDNALDRIGVGSAQVVIDIKGVKEGQEVCRKNMYYSSNDIAIQVITEIPEIIDLIINNYFEAVSLAQINIDIRIDNKRKIGKIEEVTLEESSLKPGDSLIAQIKIRPFRGDLIEKTLTIQLPSHVSSGEALLMVSGGGDLNNQQEELVNGGEKVYKNLEEIFKDITDRPR
;
A
#
# COMPACT_ATOMS: atom_id res chain seq x y z
N TYR A 1 2.26 -35.38 10.68
CA TYR A 1 0.91 -34.78 10.75
C TYR A 1 0.26 -35.20 12.06
N HIS A 2 -0.68 -34.41 12.57
CA HIS A 2 -1.50 -34.74 13.74
C HIS A 2 -2.97 -34.72 13.34
N SER A 3 -3.73 -35.76 13.67
CA SER A 3 -5.18 -35.80 13.46
C SER A 3 -5.86 -35.34 14.74
N MET A 4 -6.74 -34.35 14.66
CA MET A 4 -7.60 -33.92 15.76
C MET A 4 -8.97 -34.57 15.56
N PRO A 5 -9.28 -35.68 16.26
CA PRO A 5 -10.59 -36.30 16.15
C PRO A 5 -11.65 -35.40 16.77
N ASN A 6 -12.67 -35.05 15.97
CA ASN A 6 -13.84 -34.30 16.42
C ASN A 6 -15.06 -34.89 15.68
N ILE A 7 -16.17 -35.08 16.39
CA ILE A 7 -17.40 -35.68 15.84
C ILE A 7 -18.08 -34.77 14.81
N VAL A 8 -17.91 -33.45 14.94
CA VAL A 8 -18.57 -32.44 14.09
C VAL A 8 -17.65 -31.96 12.97
N MET A 9 -16.37 -31.72 13.28
CA MET A 9 -15.40 -31.23 12.30
C MET A 9 -14.00 -31.80 12.55
N PRO A 10 -13.73 -33.06 12.15
CA PRO A 10 -12.39 -33.62 12.26
C PRO A 10 -11.44 -32.92 11.28
N PHE A 11 -10.21 -32.62 11.71
CA PHE A 11 -9.19 -32.03 10.84
C PHE A 11 -7.81 -32.64 11.09
N LYS A 12 -6.93 -32.52 10.09
CA LYS A 12 -5.53 -32.95 10.14
C LYS A 12 -4.62 -31.75 9.98
N LEU A 13 -3.65 -31.63 10.87
CA LEU A 13 -2.56 -30.68 10.76
C LEU A 13 -1.35 -31.40 10.18
N GLY A 14 -1.04 -31.09 8.92
CA GLY A 14 0.22 -31.48 8.29
C GLY A 14 1.29 -30.44 8.58
N SER A 15 2.54 -30.88 8.78
CA SER A 15 3.69 -30.00 8.59
C SER A 15 4.25 -30.31 7.20
N PRO A 16 4.60 -29.30 6.40
CA PRO A 16 5.18 -29.53 5.08
C PRO A 16 6.45 -30.38 5.22
N LEU A 17 6.59 -31.39 4.35
CA LEU A 17 7.84 -32.14 4.18
C LEU A 17 8.68 -31.45 3.10
N TYR A 18 9.62 -32.19 2.50
CA TYR A 18 10.41 -31.70 1.38
C TYR A 18 9.54 -31.34 0.17
N LEU A 19 9.93 -30.28 -0.54
CA LEU A 19 9.26 -29.84 -1.77
C LEU A 19 9.54 -30.86 -2.89
N VAL A 20 8.53 -31.63 -3.28
CA VAL A 20 8.66 -32.71 -4.28
C VAL A 20 8.16 -32.34 -5.69
N GLY A 21 7.40 -31.26 -5.83
CA GLY A 21 6.82 -30.84 -7.10
C GLY A 21 5.70 -29.83 -6.94
N LYS A 22 4.83 -29.74 -7.94
CA LYS A 22 3.66 -28.84 -7.96
C LYS A 22 2.39 -29.56 -8.37
N ILE A 23 1.26 -29.11 -7.83
CA ILE A 23 -0.07 -29.51 -8.27
C ILE A 23 -0.48 -28.58 -9.42
N VAL A 24 -1.02 -29.13 -10.50
CA VAL A 24 -1.42 -28.38 -11.71
C VAL A 24 -2.90 -28.52 -12.05
N GLN A 25 -3.60 -29.51 -11.48
CA GLN A 25 -5.05 -29.66 -11.60
C GLN A 25 -5.62 -30.18 -10.29
N ASP A 26 -6.76 -29.61 -9.91
CA ASP A 26 -7.65 -30.14 -8.90
C ASP A 26 -9.05 -30.23 -9.53
N ARG A 27 -9.54 -31.45 -9.74
CA ARG A 27 -10.81 -31.75 -10.41
C ARG A 27 -11.53 -32.82 -9.63
N GLU A 28 -12.85 -32.95 -9.80
CA GLU A 28 -13.65 -33.98 -9.12
C GLU A 28 -13.10 -35.41 -9.32
N ALA A 29 -12.59 -35.71 -10.51
CA ALA A 29 -12.02 -37.02 -10.84
C ALA A 29 -10.63 -37.27 -10.21
N GLY A 30 -9.95 -36.23 -9.72
CA GLY A 30 -8.65 -36.33 -9.07
C GLY A 30 -7.74 -35.12 -9.23
N ILE A 31 -6.55 -35.24 -8.66
CA ILE A 31 -5.51 -34.21 -8.61
C ILE A 31 -4.33 -34.62 -9.51
N GLN A 32 -3.84 -33.71 -10.34
CA GLN A 32 -2.64 -33.93 -11.16
C GLN A 32 -1.45 -33.16 -10.57
N GLY A 33 -0.34 -33.86 -10.33
CA GLY A 33 0.92 -33.27 -9.90
C GLY A 33 2.05 -33.52 -10.89
N ILE A 34 3.02 -32.61 -10.94
CA ILE A 34 4.27 -32.74 -11.67
C ILE A 34 5.41 -32.75 -10.66
N LEU A 35 6.13 -33.88 -10.59
CA LEU A 35 7.30 -34.03 -9.72
C LEU A 35 8.51 -33.26 -10.26
N ASN A 36 9.39 -32.82 -9.37
CA ASN A 36 10.61 -32.06 -9.69
C ASN A 36 10.36 -30.78 -10.52
N SER A 37 9.15 -30.23 -10.44
CA SER A 37 8.78 -28.95 -11.04
C SER A 37 8.17 -28.07 -9.95
N TYR A 38 8.70 -26.86 -9.80
CA TYR A 38 8.31 -25.95 -8.72
C TYR A 38 7.63 -24.72 -9.29
N PRO A 39 6.62 -24.17 -8.58
CA PRO A 39 6.00 -22.94 -9.02
C PRO A 39 6.97 -21.77 -8.87
N ARG A 40 6.74 -20.72 -9.67
CA ARG A 40 7.36 -19.43 -9.42
C ARG A 40 6.78 -18.85 -8.13
N VAL A 41 7.63 -18.28 -7.29
CA VAL A 41 7.23 -17.65 -6.03
C VAL A 41 7.71 -16.22 -5.98
N ILE A 42 6.94 -15.37 -5.31
CA ILE A 42 7.24 -13.96 -5.07
C ILE A 42 7.62 -13.82 -3.59
N PRO A 43 8.85 -13.39 -3.25
CA PRO A 43 9.20 -13.10 -1.87
C PRO A 43 8.45 -11.85 -1.38
N LEU A 44 7.79 -12.01 -0.23
CA LEU A 44 7.19 -10.94 0.57
C LEU A 44 8.00 -10.77 1.86
N VAL A 45 8.49 -9.57 2.11
CA VAL A 45 9.14 -9.21 3.39
C VAL A 45 8.33 -8.11 4.06
N ILE A 46 7.90 -8.35 5.29
CA ILE A 46 7.19 -7.36 6.10
C ILE A 46 8.02 -7.07 7.35
N ASN A 47 8.29 -5.80 7.60
CA ASN A 47 8.93 -5.33 8.81
C ASN A 47 7.95 -4.42 9.57
N VAL A 48 7.73 -4.70 10.85
CA VAL A 48 6.86 -3.91 11.71
C VAL A 48 7.62 -3.47 12.95
N GLU A 49 7.72 -2.16 13.13
CA GLU A 49 8.34 -1.51 14.27
C GLU A 49 7.26 -0.86 15.15
N ASN A 50 7.12 -1.32 16.39
CA ASN A 50 6.29 -0.66 17.40
C ASN A 50 7.17 0.34 18.16
N ILE A 51 6.99 1.62 17.88
CA ILE A 51 7.81 2.71 18.43
C ILE A 51 7.59 2.89 19.94
N ASP A 52 6.40 2.55 20.44
CA ASP A 52 6.09 2.72 21.87
C ASP A 52 6.83 1.70 22.74
N SER A 53 6.89 0.44 22.29
CA SER A 53 7.58 -0.63 23.01
C SER A 53 9.04 -0.83 22.57
N GLY A 54 9.43 -0.27 21.42
CA GLY A 54 10.71 -0.57 20.75
C GLY A 54 10.76 -1.97 20.14
N SER A 55 9.63 -2.67 20.06
CA SER A 55 9.57 -4.02 19.50
C SER A 55 9.72 -3.98 17.98
N PHE A 56 10.46 -4.94 17.43
CA PHE A 56 10.61 -5.14 15.99
C PHE A 56 10.21 -6.57 15.63
N TYR A 57 9.34 -6.70 14.63
CA TYR A 57 8.88 -7.96 14.11
C TYR A 57 9.13 -8.03 12.60
N GLN A 58 9.71 -9.13 12.13
CA GLN A 58 9.98 -9.36 10.73
C GLN A 58 9.36 -10.68 10.29
N MET A 59 8.68 -10.65 9.14
CA MET A 59 8.10 -11.81 8.50
C MET A 59 8.57 -11.92 7.05
N GLY A 60 9.06 -13.10 6.66
CA GLY A 60 9.36 -13.43 5.28
C GLY A 60 8.46 -14.57 4.80
N VAL A 61 7.78 -14.37 3.67
CA VAL A 61 6.87 -15.37 3.09
C VAL A 61 7.17 -15.53 1.59
N GLN A 62 7.01 -16.75 1.08
CA GLN A 62 7.01 -17.04 -0.35
C GLN A 62 5.57 -17.12 -0.83
N LEU A 63 5.14 -16.13 -1.61
CA LEU A 63 3.81 -16.09 -2.21
C LEU A 63 3.81 -16.89 -3.50
N ILE A 64 2.68 -17.54 -3.78
CA ILE A 64 2.45 -18.12 -5.10
C ILE A 64 2.25 -16.99 -6.12
N ASP A 65 2.85 -17.13 -7.30
CA ASP A 65 2.65 -16.23 -8.43
C ASP A 65 1.31 -16.55 -9.12
N ASP A 66 0.22 -16.20 -8.44
CA ASP A 66 -1.16 -16.39 -8.88
C ASP A 66 -1.94 -15.09 -8.65
N TYR A 67 -2.56 -14.58 -9.72
CA TYR A 67 -3.19 -13.26 -9.73
C TYR A 67 -4.39 -13.16 -8.78
N ASP A 68 -5.14 -14.24 -8.59
CA ASP A 68 -6.34 -14.25 -7.74
C ASP A 68 -5.96 -14.39 -6.26
N LEU A 69 -4.80 -14.97 -5.96
CA LEU A 69 -4.35 -15.22 -4.60
C LEU A 69 -3.39 -14.16 -4.07
N LEU A 70 -2.71 -13.40 -4.94
CA LEU A 70 -1.66 -12.48 -4.54
C LEU A 70 -2.18 -11.41 -3.57
N GLU A 71 -3.24 -10.69 -3.94
CA GLU A 71 -3.84 -9.66 -3.11
C GLU A 71 -4.26 -10.18 -1.73
N PRO A 72 -5.15 -11.20 -1.63
CA PRO A 72 -5.64 -11.61 -0.33
C PRO A 72 -4.52 -12.16 0.54
N LEU A 73 -3.50 -12.80 -0.03
CA LEU A 73 -2.34 -13.26 0.73
C LEU A 73 -1.54 -12.08 1.28
N VAL A 74 -1.19 -11.08 0.47
CA VAL A 74 -0.42 -9.91 0.94
C VAL A 74 -1.18 -9.17 2.04
N SER A 75 -2.47 -8.88 1.83
CA SER A 75 -3.30 -8.17 2.80
C SER A 75 -3.39 -8.91 4.14
N ASN A 76 -3.75 -10.19 4.14
CA ASN A 76 -3.92 -10.96 5.38
C ASN A 76 -2.61 -11.23 6.12
N ILE A 77 -1.52 -11.53 5.39
CA ILE A 77 -0.20 -11.72 6.00
C ILE A 77 0.29 -10.43 6.63
N THR A 78 0.03 -9.27 6.00
CA THR A 78 0.40 -7.96 6.54
C THR A 78 -0.35 -7.66 7.84
N VAL A 79 -1.67 -7.89 7.90
CA VAL A 79 -2.45 -7.73 9.14
C VAL A 79 -1.89 -8.64 10.24
N GLN A 80 -1.65 -9.90 9.93
CA GLN A 80 -1.10 -10.85 10.89
C GLN A 80 0.29 -10.42 11.41
N ALA A 81 1.14 -9.85 10.56
CA ALA A 81 2.44 -9.32 10.96
C ALA A 81 2.30 -8.12 11.90
N ILE A 82 1.34 -7.22 11.63
CA ILE A 82 1.03 -6.08 12.51
C ILE A 82 0.51 -6.57 13.86
N ASP A 83 -0.45 -7.49 13.87
CA ASP A 83 -1.05 -8.02 15.09
C ASP A 83 0.00 -8.68 15.99
N ASN A 84 0.92 -9.46 15.40
CA ASN A 84 2.04 -10.07 16.13
C ASN A 84 3.01 -9.04 16.71
N ALA A 85 3.21 -7.91 16.03
CA ALA A 85 4.11 -6.85 16.48
C ALA A 85 3.50 -5.97 17.56
N LEU A 86 2.18 -5.74 17.50
CA LEU A 86 1.45 -4.89 18.43
C LEU A 86 1.01 -5.62 19.69
N ASP A 87 0.69 -6.92 19.59
CA ASP A 87 0.08 -7.73 20.66
C ASP A 87 -1.17 -7.04 21.27
N ARG A 88 -1.88 -6.26 20.46
CA ARG A 88 -3.12 -5.57 20.82
C ARG A 88 -3.89 -5.17 19.57
N ILE A 89 -5.20 -5.00 19.74
CA ILE A 89 -6.08 -4.30 18.80
C ILE A 89 -6.32 -2.91 19.37
N GLY A 90 -6.21 -1.86 18.55
CA GLY A 90 -6.58 -0.53 19.00
C GLY A 90 -6.11 0.64 18.16
N VAL A 91 -6.36 1.83 18.71
CA VAL A 91 -5.93 3.13 18.17
C VAL A 91 -4.43 3.19 17.92
N GLY A 92 -4.06 3.90 16.84
CA GLY A 92 -2.68 4.24 16.55
C GLY A 92 -2.54 5.08 15.28
N SER A 93 -1.30 5.48 15.05
CA SER A 93 -0.84 6.05 13.79
C SER A 93 0.30 5.20 13.23
N ALA A 94 0.32 5.04 11.92
CA ALA A 94 1.30 4.19 11.25
C ALA A 94 1.85 4.88 10.00
N GLN A 95 3.17 4.87 9.85
CA GLN A 95 3.84 5.16 8.58
C GLN A 95 4.09 3.84 7.87
N VAL A 96 3.71 3.78 6.58
CA VAL A 96 3.81 2.58 5.76
C VAL A 96 4.61 2.92 4.51
N VAL A 97 5.55 2.06 4.14
CA VAL A 97 6.26 2.08 2.87
C VAL A 97 6.07 0.73 2.20
N ILE A 98 5.50 0.73 1.00
CA ILE A 98 5.25 -0.46 0.18
C ILE A 98 6.14 -0.33 -1.06
N ASP A 99 7.10 -1.24 -1.20
CA ASP A 99 7.96 -1.34 -2.36
C ASP A 99 7.63 -2.60 -3.15
N ILE A 100 7.19 -2.45 -4.40
CA ILE A 100 6.88 -3.55 -5.30
C ILE A 100 7.82 -3.48 -6.50
N LYS A 101 8.50 -4.58 -6.79
CA LYS A 101 9.41 -4.70 -7.93
C LYS A 101 8.93 -5.77 -8.89
N GLY A 102 8.95 -5.46 -10.18
CA GLY A 102 8.81 -6.40 -11.29
C GLY A 102 10.16 -7.01 -11.69
N VAL A 103 10.12 -8.03 -12.54
CA VAL A 103 11.33 -8.68 -13.08
C VAL A 103 12.02 -7.83 -14.13
N LYS A 104 11.28 -6.99 -14.86
CA LYS A 104 11.85 -6.11 -15.89
C LYS A 104 12.34 -4.81 -15.26
N GLU A 105 13.44 -4.30 -15.79
CA GLU A 105 13.96 -2.99 -15.41
C GLU A 105 12.91 -1.90 -15.65
N GLY A 106 12.85 -0.92 -14.74
CA GLY A 106 11.84 0.15 -14.77
C GLY A 106 10.49 -0.24 -14.16
N GLN A 107 10.26 -1.51 -13.82
CA GLN A 107 9.03 -1.93 -13.15
C GLN A 107 9.13 -1.84 -11.63
N GLU A 108 9.19 -0.63 -11.08
CA GLU A 108 9.29 -0.42 -9.63
C GLU A 108 8.25 0.61 -9.16
N VAL A 109 7.60 0.29 -8.04
CA VAL A 109 6.62 1.17 -7.39
C VAL A 109 7.01 1.30 -5.92
N CYS A 110 7.08 2.55 -5.44
CA CYS A 110 7.30 2.86 -4.03
C CYS A 110 6.16 3.74 -3.53
N ARG A 111 5.27 3.17 -2.73
CA ARG A 111 4.17 3.92 -2.10
C ARG A 111 4.50 4.15 -0.64
N LYS A 112 4.55 5.42 -0.23
CA LYS A 112 4.66 5.80 1.19
C LYS A 112 3.41 6.53 1.62
N ASN A 113 2.79 6.11 2.73
CA ASN A 113 1.67 6.83 3.33
C ASN A 113 1.72 6.85 4.88
N MET A 114 0.83 7.63 5.50
CA MET A 114 0.61 7.74 6.94
C MET A 114 -0.88 7.54 7.23
N TYR A 115 -1.18 6.63 8.15
CA TYR A 115 -2.54 6.32 8.55
C TYR A 115 -2.75 6.66 10.02
N TYR A 116 -4.01 6.95 10.35
CA TYR A 116 -4.49 7.01 11.73
C TYR A 116 -5.81 6.26 11.80
N SER A 117 -5.99 5.48 12.85
CA SER A 117 -7.25 4.81 13.15
C SER A 117 -7.59 5.01 14.62
N SER A 118 -8.83 5.36 14.92
CA SER A 118 -9.35 5.40 16.29
C SER A 118 -9.83 4.04 16.80
N ASN A 119 -9.93 3.04 15.92
CA ASN A 119 -10.46 1.72 16.22
C ASN A 119 -9.37 0.66 16.16
N ASP A 120 -8.84 0.44 14.95
CA ASP A 120 -7.83 -0.57 14.67
C ASP A 120 -6.88 -0.06 13.59
N ILE A 121 -5.62 0.17 13.98
CA ILE A 121 -4.58 0.63 13.06
C ILE A 121 -4.12 -0.48 12.12
N ALA A 122 -4.25 -1.76 12.48
CA ALA A 122 -3.80 -2.89 11.66
C ALA A 122 -4.61 -2.98 10.36
N ILE A 123 -5.92 -2.81 10.44
CA ILE A 123 -6.82 -2.80 9.28
C ILE A 123 -6.65 -1.52 8.45
N GLN A 124 -6.49 -0.36 9.10
CA GLN A 124 -6.38 0.91 8.39
C GLN A 124 -5.12 1.00 7.52
N VAL A 125 -4.02 0.38 7.94
CA VAL A 125 -2.73 0.39 7.23
C VAL A 125 -2.79 -0.31 5.87
N ILE A 126 -3.63 -1.33 5.74
CA ILE A 126 -3.65 -2.18 4.54
C ILE A 126 -4.66 -1.71 3.49
N THR A 127 -5.40 -0.62 3.71
CA THR A 127 -6.54 -0.26 2.84
C THR A 127 -6.16 0.07 1.39
N GLU A 128 -4.91 0.46 1.13
CA GLU A 128 -4.42 0.73 -0.23
C GLU A 128 -3.84 -0.52 -0.93
N ILE A 129 -3.47 -1.56 -0.18
CA ILE A 129 -2.82 -2.75 -0.75
C ILE A 129 -3.65 -3.40 -1.87
N PRO A 130 -4.98 -3.61 -1.71
CA PRO A 130 -5.77 -4.24 -2.75
C PRO A 130 -5.76 -3.49 -4.06
N GLU A 131 -5.96 -2.17 -4.01
CA GLU A 131 -5.99 -1.33 -5.22
C GLU A 131 -4.62 -1.25 -5.88
N ILE A 132 -3.54 -1.14 -5.09
CA ILE A 132 -2.17 -1.11 -5.62
C ILE A 132 -1.86 -2.40 -6.39
N ILE A 133 -2.18 -3.56 -5.80
CA ILE A 133 -1.95 -4.85 -6.45
C ILE A 133 -2.82 -4.98 -7.70
N ASP A 134 -4.10 -4.62 -7.62
CA ASP A 134 -5.02 -4.66 -8.75
C ASP A 134 -4.54 -3.81 -9.94
N LEU A 135 -4.13 -2.56 -9.70
CA LEU A 135 -3.61 -1.67 -10.73
C LEU A 135 -2.35 -2.20 -11.41
N ILE A 136 -1.49 -2.92 -10.68
CA ILE A 136 -0.27 -3.49 -11.25
C ILE A 136 -0.59 -4.76 -12.05
N ILE A 137 -1.42 -5.64 -11.50
CA ILE A 137 -1.69 -6.97 -12.05
C ILE A 137 -2.69 -6.93 -13.21
N ASN A 138 -3.77 -6.18 -13.06
CA ASN A 138 -4.89 -6.09 -14.01
C ASN A 138 -4.76 -4.91 -14.99
N ASN A 139 -3.54 -4.38 -15.18
CA ASN A 139 -3.32 -3.32 -16.16
C ASN A 139 -3.50 -3.82 -17.61
N TYR A 140 -3.93 -2.93 -18.50
CA TYR A 140 -4.20 -3.25 -19.92
C TYR A 140 -2.95 -3.24 -20.82
N PHE A 141 -1.80 -2.78 -20.35
CA PHE A 141 -0.64 -2.47 -21.20
C PHE A 141 0.32 -3.63 -21.29
N GLU A 142 0.75 -4.17 -20.15
CA GLU A 142 1.81 -5.15 -20.08
C GLU A 142 1.68 -6.06 -18.85
N ALA A 143 1.86 -7.36 -19.03
CA ALA A 143 1.94 -8.29 -17.92
C ALA A 143 3.15 -7.98 -17.01
N VAL A 144 2.87 -7.68 -15.74
CA VAL A 144 3.90 -7.42 -14.72
C VAL A 144 4.16 -8.70 -13.93
N SER A 145 5.36 -9.26 -14.11
CA SER A 145 5.84 -10.39 -13.32
C SER A 145 6.54 -9.86 -12.07
N LEU A 146 5.93 -9.97 -10.90
CA LEU A 146 6.53 -9.44 -9.65
C LEU A 146 7.78 -10.24 -9.26
N ALA A 147 8.85 -9.54 -8.92
CA ALA A 147 10.09 -10.08 -8.40
C ALA A 147 10.13 -10.06 -6.87
N GLN A 148 9.52 -9.07 -6.22
CA GLN A 148 9.53 -8.90 -4.76
C GLN A 148 8.49 -7.88 -4.30
N ILE A 149 7.98 -8.08 -3.07
CA ILE A 149 7.18 -7.10 -2.33
C ILE A 149 7.82 -6.87 -0.96
N ASN A 150 8.08 -5.61 -0.60
CA ASN A 150 8.51 -5.22 0.74
C ASN A 150 7.50 -4.26 1.36
N ILE A 151 7.20 -4.46 2.64
CA ILE A 151 6.31 -3.60 3.39
C ILE A 151 6.98 -3.24 4.71
N ASP A 152 7.35 -1.98 4.88
CA ASP A 152 7.91 -1.44 6.11
C ASP A 152 6.86 -0.59 6.84
N ILE A 153 6.59 -0.94 8.09
CA ILE A 153 5.54 -0.36 8.90
C ILE A 153 6.12 0.13 10.22
N ARG A 154 5.90 1.41 10.54
CA ARG A 154 6.23 2.01 11.85
C ARG A 154 4.99 2.49 12.54
N ILE A 155 4.67 1.95 13.71
CA ILE A 155 3.42 2.20 14.43
C ILE A 155 3.70 2.80 15.81
N ASP A 156 2.87 3.77 16.21
CA ASP A 156 2.72 4.20 17.60
C ASP A 156 1.26 4.46 17.98
N ASN A 157 1.01 4.62 19.27
CA ASN A 157 -0.29 4.90 19.85
C ASN A 157 -0.68 6.39 19.78
N LYS A 158 0.16 7.25 19.21
CA LYS A 158 -0.08 8.70 19.20
C LYS A 158 -1.07 9.02 18.10
N ARG A 159 -1.99 9.93 18.41
CA ARG A 159 -2.93 10.48 17.43
C ARG A 159 -2.23 11.50 16.53
N LYS A 160 -1.55 11.05 15.48
CA LYS A 160 -0.84 11.90 14.52
C LYS A 160 -1.78 12.37 13.40
N ILE A 161 -2.68 13.28 13.75
CA ILE A 161 -3.52 13.99 12.78
C ILE A 161 -3.33 15.50 12.93
N GLY A 162 -3.65 16.24 11.87
CA GLY A 162 -3.62 17.70 11.88
C GLY A 162 -4.66 18.28 10.95
N LYS A 163 -5.06 19.52 11.24
CA LYS A 163 -5.91 20.33 10.38
C LYS A 163 -5.06 21.34 9.63
N ILE A 164 -5.27 21.46 8.33
CA ILE A 164 -4.70 22.56 7.54
C ILE A 164 -5.48 23.82 7.89
N GLU A 165 -4.81 24.82 8.46
CA GLU A 165 -5.45 26.09 8.87
C GLU A 165 -5.29 27.16 7.81
N GLU A 166 -4.14 27.21 7.17
CA GLU A 166 -3.82 28.23 6.17
C GLU A 166 -2.83 27.68 5.15
N VAL A 167 -3.02 28.08 3.90
CA VAL A 167 -2.06 27.89 2.81
C VAL A 167 -1.83 29.25 2.18
N THR A 168 -0.57 29.68 2.16
CA THR A 168 -0.15 30.95 1.56
C THR A 168 0.87 30.68 0.47
N LEU A 169 0.67 31.27 -0.70
CA LEU A 169 1.63 31.18 -1.81
C LEU A 169 2.53 32.42 -1.76
N GLU A 170 3.84 32.21 -1.94
CA GLU A 170 4.79 33.33 -1.96
C GLU A 170 4.60 34.20 -3.21
N GLU A 171 4.34 33.56 -4.36
CA GLU A 171 4.04 34.22 -5.63
C GLU A 171 2.80 33.58 -6.27
N SER A 172 1.94 34.42 -6.86
CA SER A 172 0.71 34.00 -7.56
C SER A 172 0.83 34.08 -9.08
N SER A 173 1.95 34.57 -9.61
CA SER A 173 2.23 34.65 -11.05
C SER A 173 3.56 33.97 -11.34
N LEU A 174 3.48 32.82 -12.00
CA LEU A 174 4.62 31.95 -12.29
C LEU A 174 4.72 31.67 -13.79
N LYS A 175 5.94 31.44 -14.27
CA LYS A 175 6.20 30.99 -15.64
C LYS A 175 6.33 29.46 -15.68
N PRO A 176 6.11 28.83 -16.85
CA PRO A 176 6.42 27.42 -17.03
C PRO A 176 7.87 27.12 -16.63
N GLY A 177 8.08 26.09 -15.80
CA GLY A 177 9.39 25.74 -15.26
C GLY A 177 9.77 26.44 -13.94
N ASP A 178 9.00 27.42 -13.47
CA ASP A 178 9.25 28.03 -12.16
C ASP A 178 8.83 27.09 -11.01
N SER A 179 9.31 27.40 -9.80
CA SER A 179 8.93 26.68 -8.58
C SER A 179 7.86 27.45 -7.79
N LEU A 180 6.71 26.83 -7.59
CA LEU A 180 5.68 27.35 -6.69
C LEU A 180 6.05 27.02 -5.24
N ILE A 181 6.18 28.05 -4.41
CA ILE A 181 6.44 27.89 -2.97
C ILE A 181 5.14 28.14 -2.20
N ALA A 182 4.69 27.12 -1.47
CA ALA A 182 3.51 27.16 -0.62
C ALA A 182 3.91 26.99 0.84
N GLN A 183 3.55 27.96 1.67
CA GLN A 183 3.65 27.89 3.13
C GLN A 183 2.34 27.36 3.70
N ILE A 184 2.43 26.26 4.43
CA ILE A 184 1.26 25.54 4.97
C ILE A 184 1.35 25.56 6.49
N LYS A 185 0.31 26.11 7.12
CA LYS A 185 0.13 26.09 8.57
C LYS A 185 -0.77 24.92 8.94
N ILE A 186 -0.21 23.98 9.69
CA ILE A 186 -0.89 22.76 10.13
C ILE A 186 -1.03 22.84 11.64
N ARG A 187 -2.25 22.71 12.15
CA ARG A 187 -2.52 22.56 13.58
C ARG A 187 -2.66 21.08 13.93
N PRO A 188 -1.67 20.46 14.58
CA PRO A 188 -1.77 19.09 15.06
C PRO A 188 -2.86 18.96 16.12
N PHE A 189 -3.38 17.75 16.31
CA PHE A 189 -4.34 17.50 17.38
C PHE A 189 -3.72 17.77 18.76
N ARG A 190 -4.18 18.83 19.44
CA ARG A 190 -3.68 19.29 20.75
C ARG A 190 -2.17 19.61 20.76
N GLY A 191 -1.62 20.04 19.63
CA GLY A 191 -0.23 20.49 19.52
C GLY A 191 -0.12 21.94 19.09
N ASP A 192 1.09 22.48 19.18
CA ASP A 192 1.41 23.81 18.67
C ASP A 192 1.38 23.84 17.15
N LEU A 193 1.14 25.03 16.59
CA LEU A 193 1.10 25.26 15.16
C LEU A 193 2.44 24.88 14.51
N ILE A 194 2.39 24.10 13.43
CA ILE A 194 3.54 23.71 12.64
C ILE A 194 3.46 24.40 11.28
N GLU A 195 4.53 25.07 10.88
CA GLU A 195 4.67 25.64 9.54
C GLU A 195 5.53 24.71 8.68
N LYS A 196 5.07 24.43 7.47
CA LYS A 196 5.81 23.66 6.47
C LYS A 196 5.84 24.40 5.14
N THR A 197 7.02 24.46 4.54
CA THR A 197 7.20 24.96 3.18
C THR A 197 7.23 23.80 2.21
N LEU A 198 6.38 23.84 1.19
CA LEU A 198 6.40 22.92 0.06
C LEU A 198 6.81 23.66 -1.20
N THR A 199 7.70 23.05 -1.98
CA THR A 199 8.13 23.55 -3.28
C THR A 199 7.61 22.61 -4.36
N ILE A 200 6.76 23.11 -5.24
CA ILE A 200 6.16 22.38 -6.35
C ILE A 200 6.79 22.87 -7.64
N GLN A 201 7.40 21.96 -8.41
CA GLN A 201 7.97 22.30 -9.71
C GLN A 201 6.88 22.32 -10.78
N LEU A 202 6.72 23.45 -11.47
CA LEU A 202 5.79 23.55 -12.58
C LEU A 202 6.39 22.89 -13.83
N PRO A 203 5.62 22.09 -14.59
CA PRO A 203 6.09 21.57 -15.86
C PRO A 203 6.48 22.69 -16.84
N SER A 204 7.47 22.43 -17.68
CA SER A 204 7.96 23.40 -18.67
C SER A 204 6.96 23.69 -19.81
N HIS A 205 5.89 22.90 -19.91
CA HIS A 205 4.93 22.92 -21.01
C HIS A 205 3.49 23.25 -20.57
N VAL A 206 3.33 23.99 -19.47
CA VAL A 206 2.00 24.42 -18.99
C VAL A 206 1.47 25.56 -19.87
N SER A 207 0.22 25.43 -20.32
CA SER A 207 -0.51 26.48 -21.05
C SER A 207 -0.69 27.73 -20.20
N SER A 208 -0.58 28.91 -20.81
CA SER A 208 -0.88 30.16 -20.10
C SER A 208 -2.35 30.25 -19.71
N GLY A 209 -2.63 30.68 -18.48
CA GLY A 209 -3.98 30.83 -17.96
C GLY A 209 -4.00 30.75 -16.43
N GLU A 210 -5.21 30.78 -15.87
CA GLU A 210 -5.42 30.54 -14.44
C GLU A 210 -5.23 29.05 -14.12
N ALA A 211 -4.57 28.76 -13.01
CA ALA A 211 -4.38 27.40 -12.49
C ALA A 211 -4.93 27.31 -11.07
N LEU A 212 -5.55 26.18 -10.73
CA LEU A 212 -6.08 25.92 -9.40
C LEU A 212 -5.12 25.02 -8.62
N LEU A 213 -4.61 25.51 -7.49
CA LEU A 213 -3.94 24.68 -6.49
C LEU A 213 -4.99 24.17 -5.50
N MET A 214 -5.21 22.85 -5.49
CA MET A 214 -6.06 22.20 -4.50
C MET A 214 -5.20 21.67 -3.36
N VAL A 215 -5.59 21.99 -2.12
CA VAL A 215 -4.96 21.48 -0.90
C VAL A 215 -6.02 20.79 -0.06
N SER A 216 -5.75 19.57 0.38
CA SER A 216 -6.73 18.72 1.07
C SER A 216 -6.04 17.85 2.11
N GLY A 217 -6.74 17.50 3.19
CA GLY A 217 -6.25 16.54 4.17
C GLY A 217 -6.55 15.09 3.76
N GLY A 218 -5.73 14.13 4.18
CA GLY A 218 -5.92 12.71 3.85
C GLY A 218 -7.24 12.09 4.34
N GLY A 219 -7.92 12.73 5.31
CA GLY A 219 -9.26 12.31 5.76
C GLY A 219 -10.43 12.84 4.93
N ASP A 220 -10.20 13.81 4.04
CA ASP A 220 -11.25 14.47 3.26
C ASP A 220 -11.57 13.76 1.94
N LEU A 221 -10.81 12.70 1.59
CA LEU A 221 -10.93 12.01 0.31
C LEU A 221 -12.30 11.35 0.10
N ASN A 222 -12.96 10.86 1.17
CA ASN A 222 -14.30 10.26 1.05
C ASN A 222 -15.40 11.29 0.75
N ASN A 223 -15.27 12.54 1.19
CA ASN A 223 -16.24 13.59 0.87
C ASN A 223 -15.96 14.23 -0.50
N GLN A 224 -14.72 14.17 -0.99
CA GLN A 224 -14.37 14.64 -2.33
C GLN A 224 -14.72 13.66 -3.43
N GLN A 225 -14.89 12.35 -3.15
CA GLN A 225 -15.41 11.41 -4.14
C GLN A 225 -16.79 11.83 -4.65
N GLU A 226 -17.63 12.49 -3.84
CA GLU A 226 -18.93 13.02 -4.27
C GLU A 226 -18.83 14.28 -5.16
N GLU A 227 -17.78 15.11 -5.02
CA GLU A 227 -17.52 16.25 -5.91
C GLU A 227 -16.69 15.88 -7.16
N LEU A 228 -15.90 14.82 -7.09
CA LEU A 228 -15.09 14.28 -8.19
C LEU A 228 -15.86 13.34 -9.12
N VAL A 229 -17.15 13.04 -8.87
CA VAL A 229 -18.00 12.27 -9.81
C VAL A 229 -18.16 12.99 -11.17
N ASN A 230 -17.77 14.26 -11.28
CA ASN A 230 -17.67 14.97 -12.56
C ASN A 230 -16.29 14.92 -13.24
N GLY A 231 -15.29 14.29 -12.64
CA GLY A 231 -14.00 13.97 -13.25
C GLY A 231 -14.05 12.56 -13.83
N GLY A 232 -14.00 12.42 -15.16
CA GLY A 232 -14.05 11.12 -15.82
C GLY A 232 -13.04 10.11 -15.27
N GLU A 233 -13.34 8.81 -15.42
CA GLU A 233 -12.43 7.72 -15.10
C GLU A 233 -11.01 8.07 -15.55
N LYS A 234 -10.04 7.90 -14.65
CA LYS A 234 -8.65 8.23 -14.95
C LYS A 234 -8.13 7.23 -15.99
N VAL A 235 -8.11 7.63 -17.25
CA VAL A 235 -7.62 6.81 -18.35
C VAL A 235 -6.09 6.91 -18.39
N TYR A 236 -5.43 5.81 -18.01
CA TYR A 236 -3.98 5.67 -18.18
C TYR A 236 -3.65 5.43 -19.66
N LYS A 237 -2.45 5.85 -20.09
CA LYS A 237 -1.95 5.63 -21.46
C LYS A 237 -0.88 4.56 -21.55
N ASN A 238 -0.21 4.26 -20.44
CA ASN A 238 0.84 3.25 -20.34
C ASN A 238 1.04 2.82 -18.87
N LEU A 239 1.89 1.81 -18.65
CA LEU A 239 2.22 1.28 -17.34
C LEU A 239 2.97 2.29 -16.45
N GLU A 240 3.83 3.13 -17.04
CA GLU A 240 4.58 4.14 -16.29
C GLU A 240 3.65 5.16 -15.63
N GLU A 241 2.56 5.57 -16.31
CA GLU A 241 1.54 6.45 -15.75
C GLU A 241 0.81 5.80 -14.56
N ILE A 242 0.58 4.49 -14.58
CA ILE A 242 0.00 3.75 -13.44
C ILE A 242 0.96 3.75 -12.26
N PHE A 243 2.23 3.42 -12.48
CA PHE A 243 3.24 3.34 -11.42
C PHE A 243 3.52 4.71 -10.80
N LYS A 244 3.54 5.74 -11.65
CA LYS A 244 3.63 7.12 -11.21
C LYS A 244 2.38 7.53 -10.43
N ASP A 245 1.19 7.17 -10.87
CA ASP A 245 -0.05 7.46 -10.14
C ASP A 245 -0.03 6.83 -8.74
N ILE A 246 0.32 5.55 -8.62
CA ILE A 246 0.43 4.88 -7.32
C ILE A 246 1.44 5.63 -6.42
N THR A 247 2.60 5.98 -6.96
CA THR A 247 3.67 6.64 -6.20
C THR A 247 3.29 8.06 -5.74
N ASP A 248 2.70 8.85 -6.65
CA ASP A 248 2.43 10.28 -6.48
C ASP A 248 1.04 10.59 -5.91
N ARG A 249 0.19 9.56 -5.73
CA ARG A 249 -1.15 9.72 -5.16
C ARG A 249 -1.11 10.51 -3.85
N PRO A 250 -2.09 11.41 -3.62
CA PRO A 250 -2.21 12.12 -2.36
C PRO A 250 -2.14 11.18 -1.15
N ARG A 251 -1.51 11.67 -0.08
CA ARG A 251 -1.29 10.94 1.18
C ARG A 251 -2.35 11.31 2.21
#